data_AF-A0A6N4WIK2-F1
#
_entry.id   AF-A0A6N4WIK2-F1
#
_cell.length_a   1.000
_cell.length_b   1.000
_cell.length_c   1.000
_cell.angle_alpha   90.00
_cell.angle_beta   90.00
_cell.angle_gamma   90.00
#
_symmetry.space_group_name_H-M   'P 1'
#
loop_
_entity.id
_entity.type
_entity.pdbx_description
1 polymer ?
#
loop_
_entity_poly.entity_id
_entity_poly.type
_entity_poly.pdbx_seq_one_letter_code
_entity_poly.pdbx_strand_id
1 'polypeptide(L)'
;MAALNTDFDMMRTIASATEARNEEIRALLAGFIARMQSVPPSVWGGPAATRFRDVVMQWNTESHRLSDALAAIAETIRHNEQTLRVAAQQHAARIGGVTAEL
;
A
#
# COMPACT_ATOMS: atom_id res chain seq x y z
N MET A 1 -16.63 10.98 17.24
CA MET A 1 -15.28 10.40 17.44
C MET A 1 -15.22 8.90 17.13
N ALA A 2 -16.16 8.06 17.61
CA ALA A 2 -16.11 6.60 17.36
C ALA A 2 -16.18 6.18 15.87
N ALA A 3 -17.00 6.84 15.05
CA ALA A 3 -17.10 6.54 13.62
C ALA A 3 -15.80 6.83 12.84
N LEU A 4 -15.17 7.99 13.09
CA LEU A 4 -13.89 8.38 12.47
C LEU A 4 -12.75 7.42 12.81
N ASN A 5 -12.66 6.97 14.06
CA ASN A 5 -11.67 5.96 14.45
C ASN A 5 -11.89 4.62 13.74
N THR A 6 -13.16 4.24 13.51
CA THR A 6 -13.51 3.01 12.79
C THR A 6 -13.10 3.09 11.31
N ASP A 7 -13.30 4.24 10.67
CA ASP A 7 -12.87 4.48 9.29
C ASP A 7 -11.34 4.41 9.15
N PHE A 8 -10.59 5.00 10.07
CA PHE A 8 -9.12 4.93 10.06
C PHE A 8 -8.59 3.49 10.24
N ASP A 9 -9.20 2.71 11.14
CA ASP A 9 -8.82 1.31 11.33
C ASP A 9 -9.15 0.45 10.09
N MET A 10 -10.27 0.71 9.42
CA MET A 10 -10.64 0.04 8.17
C MET A 10 -9.65 0.37 7.05
N MET A 11 -9.28 1.64 6.88
CA MET A 11 -8.29 2.05 5.87
C MET A 11 -6.94 1.37 6.10
N ARG A 12 -6.46 1.33 7.35
CA ARG A 12 -5.21 0.65 7.71
C ARG A 12 -5.27 -0.85 7.41
N THR A 13 -6.40 -1.49 7.71
CA THR A 13 -6.61 -2.92 7.46
C THR A 13 -6.59 -3.23 5.96
N ILE A 14 -7.28 -2.43 5.15
CA ILE A 14 -7.32 -2.63 3.69
C ILE A 14 -5.94 -2.38 3.05
N ALA A 15 -5.21 -1.35 3.51
CA ALA A 15 -3.85 -1.10 3.03
C ALA A 15 -2.92 -2.29 3.34
N SER A 16 -2.91 -2.77 4.58
CA SER A 16 -2.10 -3.91 4.99
C SER A 16 -2.47 -5.20 4.25
N ALA A 17 -3.77 -5.46 4.04
CA ALA A 17 -4.22 -6.63 3.26
C ALA A 17 -3.79 -6.55 1.78
N THR A 18 -3.79 -5.34 1.21
CA THR A 18 -3.36 -5.13 -0.19
C THR A 18 -1.85 -5.30 -0.33
N GLU A 19 -1.06 -4.75 0.60
CA GLU A 19 0.39 -4.96 0.66
C GLU A 19 0.74 -6.45 0.82
N ALA A 20 0.09 -7.14 1.75
CA ALA A 20 0.29 -8.57 1.97
C ALA A 20 -0.04 -9.40 0.73
N ARG A 21 -1.15 -9.08 0.04
CA ARG A 21 -1.52 -9.76 -1.20
C ARG A 21 -0.54 -9.46 -2.34
N ASN A 22 -0.08 -8.22 -2.45
CA ASN A 22 0.91 -7.83 -3.45
C ASN A 22 2.23 -8.60 -3.23
N GLU A 23 2.68 -8.69 -1.97
CA GLU A 23 3.89 -9.42 -1.61
C GLU A 23 3.76 -10.92 -1.86
N GLU A 24 2.61 -11.52 -1.54
CA GLU A 24 2.34 -12.92 -1.84
C GLU A 24 2.37 -13.20 -3.35
N ILE A 25 1.72 -12.34 -4.16
CA ILE A 25 1.75 -12.49 -5.62
C ILE A 25 3.18 -12.32 -6.14
N ARG A 26 3.95 -11.35 -5.62
CA ARG A 26 5.37 -11.18 -5.94
C ARG A 26 6.19 -12.41 -5.60
N ALA A 27 6.00 -12.97 -4.41
CA ALA A 27 6.72 -14.16 -3.98
C ALA A 27 6.40 -15.37 -4.85
N LEU A 28 5.12 -15.59 -5.18
CA LEU A 28 4.69 -16.65 -6.10
C LEU A 28 5.28 -16.44 -7.50
N LEU A 29 5.23 -15.22 -8.02
CA LEU A 29 5.76 -14.92 -9.34
C LEU A 29 7.29 -15.07 -9.37
N ALA A 30 8.00 -14.56 -8.36
CA ALA A 30 9.45 -14.71 -8.23
C ALA A 30 9.85 -16.18 -8.18
N GLY A 31 9.14 -16.99 -7.40
CA GLY A 31 9.33 -18.43 -7.34
C GLY A 31 9.06 -19.12 -8.69
N PHE A 32 7.99 -18.72 -9.38
CA PHE A 32 7.68 -19.22 -10.71
C PHE A 32 8.76 -18.83 -11.73
N ILE A 33 9.19 -17.56 -11.76
CA ILE A 33 10.25 -17.07 -12.65
C ILE A 33 11.56 -17.81 -12.39
N ALA A 34 11.95 -17.99 -11.12
CA ALA A 34 13.14 -18.75 -10.77
C ALA A 34 13.07 -20.19 -11.29
N ARG A 35 11.92 -20.84 -11.15
CA ARG A 35 11.69 -22.17 -11.73
C ARG A 35 11.79 -22.15 -13.25
N MET A 36 11.18 -21.19 -13.92
CA MET A 36 11.23 -21.04 -15.38
C MET A 36 12.65 -20.75 -15.88
N GLN A 37 13.42 -19.94 -15.17
CA GLN A 37 14.83 -19.64 -15.48
C GLN A 37 15.74 -20.85 -15.25
N SER A 38 15.36 -21.78 -14.37
CA SER A 38 16.07 -23.04 -14.17
C SER A 38 15.79 -24.09 -15.25
N VAL A 39 14.76 -23.88 -16.09
CA VAL A 39 14.46 -24.79 -17.20
C VAL A 39 15.56 -24.67 -18.27
N PRO A 40 16.14 -25.79 -18.74
CA PRO A 40 17.19 -25.77 -19.74
C PRO A 40 16.74 -25.03 -21.03
N PRO A 41 17.64 -24.24 -21.66
CA PRO A 41 17.32 -23.53 -22.91
C PRO A 41 16.90 -24.45 -24.07
N SER A 42 17.29 -25.73 -24.03
CA SER A 42 16.86 -26.75 -24.98
C SER A 42 15.37 -27.09 -24.89
N VAL A 43 14.74 -26.84 -23.74
CA VAL A 43 13.33 -27.10 -23.47
C VAL A 43 12.52 -25.80 -23.45
N TRP A 44 13.09 -24.73 -22.88
CA TRP A 44 12.46 -23.42 -22.76
C TRP A 44 13.38 -22.34 -23.33
N GLY A 45 13.33 -22.18 -24.65
CA GLY A 45 14.14 -21.22 -25.40
C GLY A 45 13.33 -20.50 -26.48
N GLY A 46 13.97 -19.53 -27.13
CA GLY A 46 13.39 -18.85 -28.29
C GLY A 46 12.38 -17.73 -27.97
N PRO A 47 11.52 -17.37 -28.95
CA PRO A 47 10.69 -16.16 -28.88
C PRO A 47 9.69 -16.14 -27.73
N ALA A 48 9.13 -17.31 -27.37
CA ALA A 48 8.17 -17.43 -26.26
C ALA A 48 8.82 -17.12 -24.90
N ALA A 49 10.04 -17.61 -24.68
CA ALA A 49 10.80 -17.32 -23.46
C ALA A 49 11.16 -15.82 -23.35
N THR A 50 11.47 -15.16 -24.48
CA THR A 50 11.70 -13.71 -24.50
C THR A 50 10.44 -12.92 -24.18
N ARG A 51 9.31 -13.23 -24.82
CA ARG A 51 8.05 -12.55 -24.50
C ARG A 51 7.59 -12.74 -23.07
N PHE A 52 7.80 -13.93 -22.51
CA PHE A 52 7.53 -14.17 -21.11
C PHE A 52 8.32 -13.23 -20.19
N ARG A 53 9.63 -13.04 -20.46
CA ARG A 53 10.47 -12.10 -19.69
C ARG A 53 9.98 -10.65 -19.79
N ASP A 54 9.56 -10.22 -20.97
CA ASP A 54 9.02 -8.86 -21.16
C ASP A 54 7.78 -8.62 -20.29
N VAL A 55 6.83 -9.57 -20.31
CA VAL A 55 5.59 -9.49 -19.52
C VAL A 55 5.89 -9.46 -18.02
N VAL A 56 6.82 -10.31 -17.58
CA VAL A 56 7.27 -10.35 -16.18
C VAL A 56 7.87 -9.03 -15.74
N MET A 57 8.73 -8.42 -16.57
CA MET A 57 9.36 -7.15 -16.26
C MET A 57 8.33 -6.02 -16.13
N GLN A 58 7.39 -5.95 -17.08
CA GLN A 58 6.32 -4.95 -17.04
C GLN A 58 5.43 -5.13 -15.81
N TRP A 59 5.03 -6.37 -15.50
CA TRP A 59 4.24 -6.66 -14.31
C TRP A 59 4.95 -6.24 -13.02
N ASN A 60 6.26 -6.47 -12.92
CA ASN A 60 7.03 -6.08 -11.74
C ASN A 60 7.06 -4.56 -11.54
N THR A 61 7.21 -3.81 -12.64
CA THR A 61 7.12 -2.34 -12.63
C THR A 61 5.75 -1.86 -12.16
N GLU A 62 4.66 -2.40 -12.72
CA GLU A 62 3.30 -2.00 -12.31
C GLU A 62 3.00 -2.34 -10.84
N SER A 63 3.53 -3.46 -10.36
CA SER A 63 3.37 -3.87 -8.96
C SER A 63 4.10 -2.95 -7.99
N HIS A 64 5.30 -2.46 -8.35
CA HIS A 64 6.00 -1.41 -7.59
C HIS A 64 5.21 -0.11 -7.58
N ARG A 65 4.72 0.32 -8.74
CA ARG A 65 3.91 1.53 -8.86
C ARG A 65 2.65 1.49 -7.99
N LEU A 66 1.96 0.35 -7.96
CA LEU A 66 0.80 0.15 -7.08
C LEU A 66 1.20 0.25 -5.60
N SER A 67 2.30 -0.39 -5.22
CA SER A 67 2.83 -0.34 -3.85
C SER A 67 3.12 1.09 -3.40
N ASP A 68 3.80 1.88 -4.24
CA ASP A 68 4.16 3.27 -3.95
C ASP A 68 2.91 4.15 -3.81
N ALA A 69 1.92 3.93 -4.67
CA ALA A 69 0.65 4.66 -4.60
C ALA A 69 -0.11 4.38 -3.29
N LEU A 70 -0.14 3.11 -2.85
CA LEU A 70 -0.76 2.72 -1.58
C LEU A 70 -0.03 3.32 -0.37
N ALA A 71 1.31 3.30 -0.38
CA ALA A 71 2.11 3.92 0.66
C ALA A 71 1.86 5.44 0.76
N ALA A 72 1.74 6.13 -0.39
CA ALA A 72 1.42 7.55 -0.43
C ALA A 72 0.01 7.88 0.10
N ILE A 73 -0.98 7.03 -0.20
CA ILE A 73 -2.34 7.15 0.35
C ILE A 73 -2.29 6.99 1.88
N ALA A 74 -1.58 5.98 2.39
CA ALA A 74 -1.44 5.74 3.83
C ALA A 74 -0.77 6.93 4.54
N GLU A 75 0.25 7.53 3.94
CA GLU A 75 0.91 8.73 4.48
C GLU A 75 -0.03 9.93 4.53
N THR A 76 -0.81 10.14 3.46
CA THR A 76 -1.82 11.20 3.41
C THR A 76 -2.86 11.06 4.54
N ILE A 77 -3.30 9.83 4.82
CA ILE A 77 -4.26 9.55 5.89
C ILE A 77 -3.66 9.88 7.27
N ARG A 78 -2.41 9.48 7.53
CA ARG A 78 -1.70 9.79 8.79
C ARG A 78 -1.57 11.31 8.99
N HIS A 79 -1.18 12.02 7.94
CA HIS A 79 -1.07 13.48 7.99
C HIS A 79 -2.41 14.17 8.30
N ASN A 80 -3.50 13.68 7.70
CA ASN A 80 -4.84 14.20 7.94
C ASN A 80 -5.30 13.94 9.38
N GLU A 81 -5.07 12.75 9.95
CA GLU A 81 -5.39 12.45 11.36
C GLU A 81 -4.69 13.43 12.30
N GLN A 82 -3.38 13.63 12.13
CA GLN A 82 -2.62 14.51 13.00
C GLN A 82 -3.11 15.95 12.92
N THR A 83 -3.42 16.42 11.71
CA THR A 83 -3.96 17.77 11.48
C THR A 83 -5.32 17.96 12.15
N LEU A 84 -6.23 17.00 11.98
CA LEU A 84 -7.57 17.03 12.58
C LEU A 84 -7.51 16.97 14.11
N ARG A 85 -6.58 16.18 14.67
CA ARG A 85 -6.38 16.05 16.11
C ARG A 85 -5.91 17.37 16.74
N VAL A 86 -4.97 18.04 16.10
CA VAL A 86 -4.50 19.38 16.54
C VAL A 86 -5.64 20.39 16.49
N ALA A 87 -6.41 20.42 15.40
CA ALA A 87 -7.56 21.32 15.27
C ALA A 87 -8.61 21.08 16.37
N ALA A 88 -8.89 19.82 16.70
CA ALA A 88 -9.82 19.46 17.77
C ALA A 88 -9.32 19.92 19.15
N GLN A 89 -8.03 19.73 19.45
CA GLN A 89 -7.42 20.19 20.70
C GLN A 89 -7.47 21.72 20.84
N GLN A 90 -7.16 22.45 19.77
CA GLN A 90 -7.25 23.91 19.74
C GLN A 90 -8.68 24.41 19.91
N HIS A 91 -9.66 23.70 19.35
CA HIS A 91 -11.07 24.03 19.52
C HIS A 91 -11.51 23.80 20.97
N ALA A 92 -11.15 22.66 21.56
CA ALA A 92 -11.44 22.35 22.97
C ALA A 92 -10.79 23.36 23.93
N ALA A 93 -9.54 23.75 23.70
CA ALA A 93 -8.84 24.75 24.51
C ALA A 93 -9.53 26.13 24.45
N ARG A 94 -10.00 26.55 23.27
CA ARG A 94 -10.75 27.81 23.11
C ARG A 94 -12.10 27.78 23.82
N ILE A 95 -12.84 26.68 23.70
CA ILE A 95 -14.11 26.53 24.44
C ILE A 95 -13.84 26.59 25.95
N GLY A 96 -12.83 25.85 26.43
CA GLY A 96 -12.43 25.84 27.83
C GLY A 96 -12.07 27.23 28.36
N GLY A 97 -11.33 28.02 27.58
CA GLY A 97 -11.00 29.41 27.89
C GLY A 97 -12.24 30.30 27.99
N VAL A 98 -13.16 30.23 27.01
CA VAL A 98 -14.41 30.99 27.04
C VAL A 98 -15.29 30.62 28.23
N THR A 99 -15.38 29.34 28.60
CA THR A 99 -16.12 28.92 29.81
C THR A 99 -15.43 29.31 31.12
N ALA A 100 -14.12 29.53 31.12
CA ALA A 100 -13.38 29.99 32.31
C ALA A 100 -13.48 31.50 32.53
N GLU A 101 -13.88 32.25 31.50
CA GLU A 101 -14.12 33.70 31.54
C GLU A 101 -15.58 34.08 31.89
N LEU A 102 -16.47 33.08 32.01
CA LEU A 102 -17.87 33.21 32.46
C LEU A 102 -18.02 32.89 33.95
#